data_AF-A0A8T0XJ69-F1
#
_entry.id   AF-A0A8T0XJ69-F1
#
_cell.length_a   1.000
_cell.length_b   1.000
_cell.length_c   1.000
_cell.angle_alpha   90.00
_cell.angle_beta   90.00
_cell.angle_gamma   90.00
#
_symmetry.space_group_name_H-M   'P 1'
#
loop_
_entity.id
_entity.type
_entity.pdbx_description
1 polymer ?
#
loop_
_entity_poly.entity_id
_entity_poly.type
_entity_poly.pdbx_seq_one_letter_code
_entity_poly.pdbx_strand_id
1 'polypeptide(L)'
;MAATFRLLILLLIVVVPPFVRAARDADAVVSRIAFGSCANQSAPQPIWDAVVAFDPQVFVWLGDNVYGDNKRPFRVFGKERTVGPWKNVPRFYPSTEQELRRRYQLAKAKPGYASLRERAQVIGTWDDHDYGLNDAGKEFSGKVFTQRLLLDFLDEAEDSKRRKQAGVYTSHMFGPEGKRVKVILLDTRYHRDPLLSDGTILGDPQWQWLERELHGPQSEITVIGSSIQRNGVIFVSGDVHFGEIARFDCGVQYPLYDVTSSGLTQSVDNSVPIVFQPIMRLLAVLAPTTMRVLNPNCLYKSCTTGQPNFGAIEIDWNALPPRIKLELRDVEGRSVHSVEFPISELQPSGALAMKKQEHAFQRHCTLETELPWLTQYWLALLFFGTIAVFIIAVVLLAITCLSSILTCSKKTKKE
;
A
#
# COMPACT_ATOMS: atom_id res chain seq x y z
N MET A 1 50.56 60.83 -16.94
CA MET A 1 50.40 59.64 -16.08
C MET A 1 48.91 59.40 -15.85
N ALA A 2 48.31 58.46 -16.57
CA ALA A 2 46.96 57.97 -16.28
C ALA A 2 46.84 56.57 -16.89
N ALA A 3 47.01 55.54 -16.06
CA ALA A 3 46.83 54.15 -16.45
C ALA A 3 45.39 53.74 -16.13
N THR A 4 44.63 53.39 -17.16
CA THR A 4 43.29 52.83 -17.07
C THR A 4 43.35 51.36 -16.69
N PHE A 5 42.88 51.00 -15.50
CA PHE A 5 42.66 49.61 -15.09
C PHE A 5 41.36 49.10 -15.72
N ARG A 6 41.44 48.10 -16.61
CA ARG A 6 40.29 47.30 -17.04
C ARG A 6 40.22 46.05 -16.17
N LEU A 7 39.14 45.92 -15.40
CA LEU A 7 38.83 44.74 -14.61
C LEU A 7 38.28 43.64 -15.56
N LEU A 8 39.03 42.56 -15.75
CA LEU A 8 38.57 41.38 -16.48
C LEU A 8 37.78 40.49 -15.50
N ILE A 9 36.47 40.40 -15.67
CA ILE A 9 35.63 39.42 -14.94
C ILE A 9 35.72 38.09 -15.71
N LEU A 10 36.43 37.11 -15.16
CA LEU A 10 36.41 35.74 -15.64
C LEU A 10 35.09 35.09 -15.21
N LEU A 11 34.19 34.83 -16.16
CA LEU A 11 32.99 34.04 -15.92
C LEU A 11 33.39 32.56 -15.88
N LEU A 12 33.51 31.99 -14.68
CA LEU A 12 33.70 30.55 -14.51
C LEU A 12 32.36 29.85 -14.78
N ILE A 13 32.16 29.35 -15.99
CA ILE A 13 31.05 28.46 -16.30
C ILE A 13 31.38 27.11 -15.67
N VAL A 14 30.85 26.84 -14.49
CA VAL A 14 30.84 25.51 -13.90
C VAL A 14 29.86 24.68 -14.73
N VAL A 15 30.39 23.93 -15.70
CA VAL A 15 29.64 22.88 -16.39
C VAL A 15 29.48 21.75 -15.38
N VAL A 16 28.34 21.74 -14.68
CA VAL A 16 27.93 20.57 -13.88
C VAL A 16 27.62 19.46 -14.89
N PRO A 17 28.37 18.34 -14.90
CA PRO A 17 28.05 17.24 -15.79
C PRO A 17 26.64 16.73 -15.46
N PRO A 18 25.83 16.34 -16.46
CA PRO A 18 24.57 15.67 -16.18
C PRO A 18 24.88 14.43 -15.33
N PHE A 19 24.17 14.28 -14.21
CA PHE A 19 24.21 13.06 -13.40
C PHE A 19 23.77 11.88 -14.26
N VAL A 20 24.72 11.20 -14.90
CA VAL A 20 24.49 9.89 -15.50
C VAL A 20 24.44 8.91 -14.33
N ARG A 21 23.22 8.57 -13.90
CA ARG A 21 23.00 7.51 -12.92
C ARG A 21 23.55 6.22 -13.54
N ALA A 22 24.64 5.69 -12.99
CA ALA A 22 25.19 4.42 -13.42
C ALA A 22 24.08 3.37 -13.41
N ALA A 23 23.96 2.60 -14.50
CA ALA A 23 23.07 1.45 -14.54
C ALA A 23 23.42 0.54 -13.36
N ARG A 24 22.46 0.34 -12.45
CA ARG A 24 22.68 -0.53 -11.29
C ARG A 24 22.82 -1.96 -11.78
N ASP A 25 23.86 -2.63 -11.29
CA ASP A 25 24.21 -3.98 -11.67
C ASP A 25 23.07 -4.95 -11.33
N ALA A 26 22.44 -5.55 -12.35
CA ALA A 26 21.36 -6.50 -12.17
C ALA A 26 21.83 -7.77 -11.42
N ASP A 27 23.13 -8.04 -11.44
CA ASP A 27 23.75 -9.16 -10.73
C ASP A 27 24.08 -8.82 -9.27
N ALA A 28 23.79 -7.60 -8.80
CA ALA A 28 23.98 -7.26 -7.40
C ALA A 28 23.02 -8.06 -6.50
N VAL A 29 23.58 -8.80 -5.54
CA VAL A 29 22.80 -9.53 -4.54
C VAL A 29 21.99 -8.55 -3.70
N VAL A 30 20.66 -8.72 -3.70
CA VAL A 30 19.75 -7.93 -2.87
C VAL A 30 19.48 -8.67 -1.56
N SER A 31 19.68 -7.98 -0.45
CA SER A 31 19.40 -8.45 0.92
C SER A 31 18.48 -7.52 1.70
N ARG A 32 18.30 -6.26 1.28
CA ARG A 32 17.38 -5.31 1.95
C ARG A 32 16.45 -4.63 0.96
N ILE A 33 15.15 -4.87 1.13
CA ILE A 33 14.08 -4.26 0.34
C ILE A 33 13.14 -3.54 1.31
N ALA A 34 12.81 -2.29 1.02
CA ALA A 34 11.76 -1.54 1.71
C ALA A 34 10.57 -1.32 0.76
N PHE A 35 9.37 -1.18 1.31
CA PHE A 35 8.18 -0.94 0.51
C PHE A 35 7.09 -0.18 1.30
N GLY A 36 6.18 0.45 0.58
CA GLY A 36 5.01 1.10 1.18
C GLY A 36 4.09 1.78 0.16
N SER A 37 2.95 2.26 0.66
CA SER A 37 1.94 3.02 -0.08
C SER A 37 1.37 4.17 0.77
N CYS A 38 0.43 4.92 0.20
CA CYS A 38 -0.38 5.92 0.91
C CYS A 38 0.44 7.08 1.48
N ALA A 39 1.26 7.67 0.59
CA ALA A 39 2.11 8.83 0.84
C ALA A 39 1.47 10.13 0.32
N ASN A 40 0.72 10.79 1.18
CA ASN A 40 0.18 12.12 0.91
C ASN A 40 1.30 13.15 0.80
N GLN A 41 1.58 13.58 -0.42
CA GLN A 41 2.59 14.57 -0.81
C GLN A 41 2.44 15.91 -0.07
N SER A 42 1.26 16.22 0.46
CA SER A 42 1.01 17.47 1.18
C SER A 42 1.26 17.36 2.69
N ALA A 43 1.37 16.14 3.22
CA ALA A 43 1.61 15.89 4.65
C ALA A 43 3.11 15.87 5.00
N PRO A 44 3.49 16.10 6.26
CA PRO A 44 4.81 15.71 6.77
C PRO A 44 5.04 14.21 6.59
N GLN A 45 6.27 13.81 6.25
CA GLN A 45 6.61 12.40 5.97
C GLN A 45 7.89 11.99 6.74
N PRO A 46 7.89 12.01 8.09
CA PRO A 46 9.06 11.64 8.89
C PRO A 46 9.46 10.17 8.72
N ILE A 47 8.54 9.32 8.25
CA ILE A 47 8.78 7.90 7.94
C ILE A 47 10.02 7.70 7.04
N TRP A 48 10.33 8.65 6.17
CA TRP A 48 11.48 8.54 5.27
C TRP A 48 12.82 8.48 5.99
N ASP A 49 12.94 9.10 7.17
CA ASP A 49 14.18 9.07 7.93
C ASP A 49 14.47 7.63 8.39
N ALA A 50 13.43 6.91 8.83
CA ALA A 50 13.50 5.50 9.18
C ALA A 50 13.75 4.60 7.95
N VAL A 51 13.09 4.87 6.81
CA VAL A 51 13.32 4.13 5.56
C VAL A 51 14.76 4.31 5.07
N VAL A 52 15.31 5.53 5.13
CA VAL A 52 16.70 5.81 4.76
C VAL A 52 17.67 5.15 5.74
N ALA A 53 17.38 5.16 7.04
CA ALA A 53 18.20 4.51 8.05
C ALA A 53 18.22 2.97 7.91
N PHE A 54 17.16 2.36 7.39
CA PHE A 54 17.13 0.94 7.03
C PHE A 54 18.08 0.59 5.86
N ASP A 55 18.55 1.59 5.11
CA ASP A 55 19.51 1.45 4.00
C ASP A 55 19.08 0.39 2.95
N PRO A 56 17.87 0.50 2.36
CA PRO A 56 17.39 -0.46 1.37
C PRO A 56 18.15 -0.34 0.04
N GLN A 57 18.42 -1.48 -0.59
CA GLN A 57 18.95 -1.51 -1.96
C GLN A 57 17.83 -1.24 -2.98
N VAL A 58 16.61 -1.67 -2.66
CA VAL A 58 15.41 -1.49 -3.48
C VAL A 58 14.30 -0.92 -2.60
N PHE A 59 13.64 0.13 -3.08
CA PHE A 59 12.37 0.63 -2.51
C PHE A 59 11.24 0.37 -3.51
N VAL A 60 10.14 -0.24 -3.04
CA VAL A 60 8.98 -0.59 -3.86
C VAL A 60 7.77 0.25 -3.47
N TRP A 61 7.32 1.10 -4.38
CA TRP A 61 6.02 1.78 -4.30
C TRP A 61 4.89 0.82 -4.66
N LEU A 62 3.88 0.75 -3.79
CA LEU A 62 2.72 -0.14 -3.95
C LEU A 62 1.42 0.60 -4.26
N GLY A 63 1.51 1.88 -4.60
CA GLY A 63 0.37 2.74 -4.91
C GLY A 63 0.14 3.86 -3.89
N ASP A 64 -0.79 4.75 -4.20
CA ASP A 64 -1.02 6.00 -3.48
C ASP A 64 0.30 6.75 -3.16
N ASN A 65 1.21 6.72 -4.13
CA ASN A 65 2.45 7.46 -4.18
C ASN A 65 2.20 8.97 -4.08
N VAL A 66 1.05 9.43 -4.60
CA VAL A 66 0.46 10.76 -4.46
C VAL A 66 -1.07 10.66 -4.42
N TYR A 67 -1.71 11.53 -3.65
CA TYR A 67 -3.16 11.66 -3.70
C TYR A 67 -3.53 12.57 -4.86
N GLY A 68 -3.98 12.01 -5.99
CA GLY A 68 -4.22 12.67 -7.28
C GLY A 68 -5.66 13.05 -7.58
N ASP A 69 -6.63 12.68 -6.75
CA ASP A 69 -8.02 13.13 -6.85
C ASP A 69 -8.31 14.31 -5.90
N ASN A 70 -9.45 14.95 -6.13
CA ASN A 70 -9.90 16.10 -5.35
C ASN A 70 -11.17 15.77 -4.58
N LYS A 71 -11.19 16.11 -3.30
CA LYS A 71 -12.34 15.93 -2.42
C LYS A 71 -13.23 17.17 -2.44
N ARG A 72 -14.51 17.03 -2.80
CA ARG A 72 -15.48 18.14 -2.69
C ARG A 72 -15.74 18.49 -1.22
N PRO A 73 -16.09 19.74 -0.86
CA PRO A 73 -16.56 20.08 0.48
C PRO A 73 -17.80 19.27 0.86
N PHE A 74 -18.00 18.97 2.14
CA PHE A 74 -19.20 18.25 2.60
C PHE A 74 -20.40 19.19 2.53
N ARG A 75 -21.40 18.83 1.70
CA ARG A 75 -22.64 19.62 1.53
C ARG A 75 -23.84 18.73 1.84
N VAL A 76 -24.52 19.05 2.94
CA VAL A 76 -25.75 18.37 3.41
C VAL A 76 -27.01 18.98 2.79
N PHE A 77 -26.97 20.29 2.49
CA PHE A 77 -28.06 21.07 1.94
C PHE A 77 -27.65 21.76 0.64
N GLY A 78 -28.61 22.05 -0.25
CA GLY A 78 -28.39 22.71 -1.55
C GLY A 78 -28.68 21.81 -2.76
N LYS A 79 -28.49 22.36 -3.97
CA LYS A 79 -28.72 21.63 -5.24
C LYS A 79 -27.67 20.52 -5.49
N GLU A 80 -26.44 20.74 -5.04
CA GLU A 80 -25.34 19.77 -5.12
C GLU A 80 -25.07 19.15 -3.73
N ARG A 81 -25.61 17.95 -3.50
CA ARG A 81 -25.49 17.24 -2.22
C ARG A 81 -24.56 16.05 -2.36
N THR A 82 -23.63 15.91 -1.42
CA THR A 82 -22.80 14.71 -1.32
C THR A 82 -23.47 13.60 -0.51
N VAL A 83 -24.53 13.93 0.24
CA VAL A 83 -25.30 13.01 1.09
C VAL A 83 -26.79 13.32 1.00
N GLY A 84 -27.62 12.30 0.84
CA GLY A 84 -29.09 12.38 0.78
C GLY A 84 -29.70 11.10 0.20
N PRO A 85 -31.04 10.95 0.22
CA PRO A 85 -31.72 9.78 -0.37
C PRO A 85 -31.53 9.68 -1.90
N TRP A 86 -31.11 10.78 -2.53
CA TRP A 86 -30.71 10.86 -3.92
C TRP A 86 -29.27 11.39 -3.95
N LYS A 87 -28.31 10.56 -4.36
CA LYS A 87 -26.88 10.87 -4.38
C LYS A 87 -26.59 11.83 -5.54
N ASN A 88 -26.53 13.14 -5.27
CA ASN A 88 -26.61 14.13 -6.35
C ASN A 88 -25.27 14.62 -6.91
N VAL A 89 -24.12 14.34 -6.31
CA VAL A 89 -22.79 14.54 -6.93
C VAL A 89 -21.75 13.58 -6.35
N PRO A 90 -20.79 13.05 -7.15
CA PRO A 90 -19.66 12.27 -6.64
C PRO A 90 -18.82 13.04 -5.63
N ARG A 91 -18.35 12.35 -4.58
CA ARG A 91 -17.53 12.95 -3.52
C ARG A 91 -16.15 13.39 -4.02
N PHE A 92 -15.58 12.60 -4.93
CA PHE A 92 -14.25 12.78 -5.50
C PHE A 92 -14.36 13.13 -6.99
N TYR A 93 -13.39 13.89 -7.48
CA TYR A 93 -13.27 14.24 -8.90
C TYR A 93 -11.78 14.26 -9.30
N PRO A 94 -11.44 13.94 -10.56
CA PRO A 94 -10.05 13.83 -10.96
C PRO A 94 -9.35 15.20 -11.00
N SER A 95 -8.05 15.21 -10.70
CA SER A 95 -7.21 16.39 -10.93
C SER A 95 -6.91 16.58 -12.43
N THR A 96 -6.56 17.81 -12.80
CA THR A 96 -5.99 18.07 -14.13
C THR A 96 -4.59 17.47 -14.25
N GLU A 97 -4.09 17.26 -15.47
CA GLU A 97 -2.71 16.79 -15.68
C GLU A 97 -1.68 17.71 -14.99
N GLN A 98 -1.87 19.02 -15.07
CA GLN A 98 -0.95 20.00 -14.46
C GLN A 98 -0.95 19.88 -12.93
N GLU A 99 -2.12 19.69 -12.33
CA GLU A 99 -2.26 19.51 -10.88
C GLU A 99 -1.61 18.20 -10.43
N LEU A 100 -1.87 17.09 -11.13
CA LEU A 100 -1.24 15.80 -10.82
C LEU A 100 0.28 15.86 -10.98
N ARG A 101 0.78 16.51 -12.04
CA ARG A 101 2.23 16.75 -12.25
C ARG A 101 2.85 17.50 -11.08
N ARG A 102 2.19 18.56 -10.58
CA ARG A 102 2.64 19.32 -9.41
C ARG A 102 2.69 18.44 -8.15
N ARG A 103 1.71 17.57 -7.96
CA ARG A 103 1.65 16.64 -6.82
C ARG A 103 2.83 15.66 -6.84
N TYR A 104 3.16 15.10 -8.00
CA TYR A 104 4.35 14.26 -8.16
C TYR A 104 5.66 15.03 -7.92
N GLN A 105 5.75 16.29 -8.36
CA GLN A 105 6.91 17.13 -8.07
C GLN A 105 7.07 17.37 -6.56
N LEU A 106 5.97 17.63 -5.85
CA LEU A 106 5.97 17.79 -4.39
C LEU A 106 6.41 16.50 -3.67
N ALA A 107 5.92 15.34 -4.11
CA ALA A 107 6.35 14.05 -3.55
C ALA A 107 7.85 13.82 -3.80
N LYS A 108 8.34 14.03 -5.04
CA LYS A 108 9.76 13.90 -5.37
C LYS A 108 10.67 14.82 -4.57
N ALA A 109 10.17 16.01 -4.21
CA ALA A 109 10.92 17.01 -3.47
C ALA A 109 10.94 16.78 -1.95
N LYS A 110 10.24 15.76 -1.43
CA LYS A 110 10.33 15.40 0.00
C LYS A 110 11.78 15.06 0.35
N PRO A 111 12.43 15.75 1.32
CA PRO A 111 13.86 15.57 1.57
C PRO A 111 14.28 14.12 1.81
N GLY A 112 13.53 13.39 2.65
CA GLY A 112 13.82 11.98 2.92
C GLY A 112 13.64 11.08 1.70
N TYR A 113 12.60 11.28 0.89
CA TYR A 113 12.41 10.52 -0.36
C TYR A 113 13.44 10.88 -1.43
N ALA A 114 13.84 12.15 -1.55
CA ALA A 114 14.92 12.57 -2.44
C ALA A 114 16.23 11.89 -2.05
N SER A 115 16.57 11.87 -0.76
CA SER A 115 17.73 11.15 -0.21
C SER A 115 17.65 9.63 -0.46
N LEU A 116 16.47 9.02 -0.32
CA LEU A 116 16.26 7.61 -0.62
C LEU A 116 16.55 7.29 -2.10
N ARG A 117 16.06 8.13 -3.03
CA ARG A 117 16.22 7.94 -4.49
C ARG A 117 17.68 7.94 -4.94
N GLU A 118 18.58 8.57 -4.20
CA GLU A 118 20.02 8.57 -4.48
C GLU A 118 20.67 7.23 -4.12
N ARG A 119 20.15 6.53 -3.11
CA ARG A 119 20.76 5.33 -2.51
C ARG A 119 20.07 4.03 -2.90
N ALA A 120 18.75 4.03 -2.99
CA ALA A 120 17.93 2.89 -3.36
C ALA A 120 17.48 2.94 -4.83
N GLN A 121 17.24 1.76 -5.41
CA GLN A 121 16.55 1.65 -6.68
C GLN A 121 15.06 1.73 -6.38
N VAL A 122 14.41 2.76 -6.91
CA VAL A 122 12.97 2.94 -6.71
C VAL A 122 12.25 2.30 -7.88
N ILE A 123 11.40 1.33 -7.57
CA ILE A 123 10.47 0.69 -8.52
C ILE A 123 9.05 0.82 -7.94
N GLY A 124 8.03 0.51 -8.74
CA GLY A 124 6.68 0.44 -8.21
C GLY A 124 5.55 0.55 -9.22
N THR A 125 4.33 0.57 -8.69
CA THR A 125 3.06 0.68 -9.40
C THR A 125 2.21 1.83 -8.82
N TRP A 126 1.00 2.04 -9.31
CA TRP A 126 0.02 2.97 -8.73
C TRP A 126 -1.08 2.24 -7.95
N ASP A 127 -1.89 3.03 -7.25
CA ASP A 127 -3.27 2.68 -6.94
C ASP A 127 -4.25 3.79 -7.38
N ASP A 128 -5.50 3.83 -6.93
CA ASP A 128 -6.51 4.71 -7.53
C ASP A 128 -6.24 6.20 -7.36
N HIS A 129 -5.69 6.62 -6.23
CA HIS A 129 -5.43 8.03 -6.03
C HIS A 129 -4.36 8.55 -7.00
N ASP A 130 -3.32 7.76 -7.30
CA ASP A 130 -2.34 8.14 -8.33
C ASP A 130 -2.87 7.91 -9.73
N TYR A 131 -3.69 6.86 -9.94
CA TYR A 131 -4.37 6.56 -11.20
C TYR A 131 -5.28 7.74 -11.61
N GLY A 132 -5.77 8.50 -10.63
CA GLY A 132 -6.29 9.85 -10.79
C GLY A 132 -7.74 10.02 -10.34
N LEU A 133 -8.40 8.95 -9.91
CA LEU A 133 -9.76 8.98 -9.38
C LEU A 133 -10.03 7.75 -8.52
N ASN A 134 -10.49 7.97 -7.29
CA ASN A 134 -10.89 6.93 -6.35
C ASN A 134 -11.77 5.87 -7.02
N ASP A 135 -11.42 4.60 -6.86
CA ASP A 135 -12.12 3.44 -7.43
C ASP A 135 -12.29 3.42 -8.95
N ALA A 136 -11.56 4.23 -9.69
CA ALA A 136 -11.66 4.20 -11.15
C ALA A 136 -10.87 3.03 -11.75
N GLY A 137 -11.40 2.50 -12.86
CA GLY A 137 -10.81 1.44 -13.66
C GLY A 137 -10.57 1.87 -15.11
N LYS A 138 -10.80 0.97 -16.06
CA LYS A 138 -10.53 1.19 -17.48
C LYS A 138 -11.37 2.31 -18.10
N GLU A 139 -12.49 2.68 -17.49
CA GLU A 139 -13.37 3.78 -17.91
C GLU A 139 -12.78 5.17 -17.68
N PHE A 140 -11.72 5.28 -16.86
CA PHE A 140 -11.10 6.56 -16.57
C PHE A 140 -10.40 7.16 -17.81
N SER A 141 -10.87 8.32 -18.26
CA SER A 141 -10.33 9.00 -19.45
C SER A 141 -8.92 9.54 -19.27
N GLY A 142 -8.48 9.79 -18.03
CA GLY A 142 -7.16 10.36 -17.74
C GLY A 142 -6.01 9.37 -17.65
N LYS A 143 -6.27 8.06 -17.75
CA LYS A 143 -5.29 7.00 -17.49
C LYS A 143 -4.00 7.09 -18.30
N VAL A 144 -4.05 7.60 -19.53
CA VAL A 144 -2.87 7.71 -20.41
C VAL A 144 -1.91 8.80 -19.91
N PHE A 145 -2.40 9.99 -19.59
CA PHE A 145 -1.52 11.05 -19.08
C PHE A 145 -1.05 10.73 -17.66
N THR A 146 -1.91 10.11 -16.84
CA THR A 146 -1.52 9.63 -15.52
C THR A 146 -0.38 8.63 -15.63
N GLN A 147 -0.44 7.72 -16.60
CA GLN A 147 0.62 6.74 -16.81
C GLN A 147 1.96 7.36 -17.11
N ARG A 148 1.98 8.32 -18.02
CA ARG A 148 3.20 9.09 -18.29
C ARG A 148 3.73 9.74 -17.01
N LEU A 149 2.87 10.37 -16.21
CA LEU A 149 3.29 11.05 -14.97
C LEU A 149 3.83 10.09 -13.90
N LEU A 150 3.23 8.90 -13.72
CA LEU A 150 3.79 7.89 -12.82
C LEU A 150 5.18 7.43 -13.29
N LEU A 151 5.33 7.12 -14.57
CA LEU A 151 6.60 6.63 -15.10
C LEU A 151 7.69 7.72 -15.03
N ASP A 152 7.33 8.98 -15.27
CA ASP A 152 8.20 10.13 -15.01
C ASP A 152 8.55 10.26 -13.52
N PHE A 153 7.61 9.97 -12.62
CA PHE A 153 7.84 9.97 -11.16
C PHE A 153 8.79 8.84 -10.72
N LEU A 154 8.72 7.67 -11.34
CA LEU A 154 9.59 6.53 -11.05
C LEU A 154 10.97 6.64 -11.72
N ASP A 155 11.25 7.72 -12.45
CA ASP A 155 12.46 7.86 -13.27
C ASP A 155 12.61 6.70 -14.29
N GLU A 156 11.49 6.20 -14.80
CA GLU A 156 11.46 5.08 -15.75
C GLU A 156 12.15 5.48 -17.06
N ALA A 157 13.03 4.61 -17.58
CA ALA A 157 13.77 4.86 -18.80
C ALA A 157 12.85 5.16 -20.00
N GLU A 158 13.27 6.07 -20.88
CA GLU A 158 12.48 6.52 -22.04
C GLU A 158 12.19 5.40 -23.04
N ASP A 159 13.08 4.42 -23.16
CA ASP A 159 12.94 3.28 -24.06
C ASP A 159 12.18 2.10 -23.44
N SER A 160 11.82 2.17 -22.16
CA SER A 160 11.12 1.13 -21.40
C SER A 160 9.84 0.66 -22.09
N LYS A 161 9.59 -0.65 -22.02
CA LYS A 161 8.33 -1.25 -22.47
C LYS A 161 7.11 -0.65 -21.76
N ARG A 162 7.27 -0.22 -20.50
CA ARG A 162 6.20 0.42 -19.70
C ARG A 162 5.67 1.71 -20.35
N ARG A 163 6.51 2.44 -21.11
CA ARG A 163 6.11 3.64 -21.84
C ARG A 163 5.39 3.35 -23.16
N LYS A 164 5.41 2.09 -23.62
CA LYS A 164 4.86 1.64 -24.92
C LYS A 164 3.66 0.71 -24.76
N GLN A 165 3.39 0.21 -23.56
CA GLN A 165 2.29 -0.69 -23.26
C GLN A 165 1.14 0.04 -22.54
N ALA A 166 -0.03 -0.59 -22.52
CA ALA A 166 -1.19 -0.15 -21.76
C ALA A 166 -1.12 -0.68 -20.31
N GLY A 167 -0.96 0.21 -19.33
CA GLY A 167 -0.77 -0.13 -17.92
C GLY A 167 0.70 -0.19 -17.51
N VAL A 168 0.96 -0.10 -16.20
CA VAL A 168 2.32 0.07 -15.64
C VAL A 168 2.91 -1.18 -15.03
N TYR A 169 2.30 -2.34 -15.25
CA TYR A 169 2.81 -3.61 -14.76
C TYR A 169 4.20 -3.93 -15.31
N THR A 170 5.05 -4.54 -14.49
CA THR A 170 6.44 -4.85 -14.84
C THR A 170 7.02 -5.91 -13.91
N SER A 171 8.21 -6.43 -14.24
CA SER A 171 8.97 -7.32 -13.37
C SER A 171 10.45 -6.92 -13.35
N HIS A 172 11.10 -7.17 -12.22
CA HIS A 172 12.53 -6.95 -12.01
C HIS A 172 13.14 -8.24 -11.45
N MET A 173 14.30 -8.63 -11.96
CA MET A 173 15.10 -9.73 -11.41
C MET A 173 16.39 -9.13 -10.85
N PHE A 174 16.73 -9.52 -9.62
CA PHE A 174 17.93 -9.06 -8.92
C PHE A 174 18.78 -10.25 -8.50
N GLY A 175 20.10 -10.07 -8.55
CA GLY A 175 21.08 -11.02 -8.04
C GLY A 175 21.38 -12.19 -8.99
N PRO A 176 22.49 -12.89 -8.73
CA PRO A 176 22.92 -14.04 -9.53
C PRO A 176 22.09 -15.29 -9.17
N GLU A 177 22.24 -16.33 -9.99
CA GLU A 177 21.64 -17.64 -9.72
C GLU A 177 21.99 -18.16 -8.30
N GLY A 178 21.01 -18.76 -7.62
CA GLY A 178 21.12 -19.17 -6.21
C GLY A 178 20.91 -18.03 -5.19
N LYS A 179 20.85 -16.77 -5.63
CA LYS A 179 20.50 -15.58 -4.81
C LYS A 179 19.54 -14.64 -5.55
N ARG A 180 18.69 -15.20 -6.42
CA ARG A 180 17.77 -14.44 -7.26
C ARG A 180 16.53 -14.00 -6.48
N VAL A 181 16.21 -12.71 -6.57
CA VAL A 181 14.94 -12.14 -6.10
C VAL A 181 14.19 -11.56 -7.29
N LYS A 182 12.99 -12.08 -7.56
CA LYS A 182 12.09 -11.55 -8.59
C LYS A 182 11.02 -10.68 -7.95
N VAL A 183 10.89 -9.43 -8.39
CA VAL A 183 9.79 -8.54 -7.99
C VAL A 183 8.85 -8.36 -9.18
N ILE A 184 7.60 -8.79 -9.04
CA ILE A 184 6.54 -8.61 -10.04
C ILE A 184 5.59 -7.54 -9.52
N LEU A 185 5.37 -6.49 -10.31
CA LEU A 185 4.48 -5.38 -9.98
C LEU A 185 3.26 -5.44 -10.89
N LEU A 186 2.09 -5.67 -10.30
CA LEU A 186 0.84 -5.65 -11.04
C LEU A 186 0.26 -4.22 -11.10
N ASP A 187 -0.52 -4.00 -12.14
CA ASP A 187 -1.42 -2.87 -12.31
C ASP A 187 -2.85 -3.40 -12.19
N THR A 188 -3.60 -2.93 -11.20
CA THR A 188 -4.97 -3.38 -10.91
C THR A 188 -6.00 -2.32 -11.25
N ARG A 189 -5.63 -1.30 -12.04
CA ARG A 189 -6.52 -0.18 -12.40
C ARG A 189 -6.71 -0.03 -13.92
N TYR A 190 -5.64 -0.07 -14.72
CA TYR A 190 -5.70 0.32 -16.14
C TYR A 190 -6.72 -0.45 -16.99
N HIS A 191 -6.79 -1.76 -16.76
CA HIS A 191 -7.64 -2.69 -17.49
C HIS A 191 -8.83 -3.18 -16.64
N ARG A 192 -8.95 -2.70 -15.39
CA ARG A 192 -9.95 -3.17 -14.46
C ARG A 192 -11.35 -2.77 -14.92
N ASP A 193 -12.26 -3.73 -14.95
CA ASP A 193 -13.68 -3.49 -15.11
C ASP A 193 -14.29 -2.71 -13.92
N PRO A 194 -15.49 -2.11 -14.07
CA PRO A 194 -16.17 -1.46 -12.97
C PRO A 194 -16.31 -2.36 -11.75
N LEU A 195 -16.23 -1.77 -10.56
CA LEU A 195 -16.45 -2.49 -9.30
C LEU A 195 -17.82 -3.20 -9.31
N LEU A 196 -17.87 -4.39 -8.69
CA LEU A 196 -19.07 -5.23 -8.60
C LEU A 196 -19.57 -5.81 -9.93
N SER A 197 -18.82 -5.67 -11.02
CA SER A 197 -19.04 -6.45 -12.24
C SER A 197 -18.39 -7.84 -12.13
N ASP A 198 -18.76 -8.73 -13.04
CA ASP A 198 -18.11 -10.02 -13.32
C ASP A 198 -16.87 -9.89 -14.23
N GLY A 199 -16.40 -8.65 -14.43
CA GLY A 199 -15.29 -8.33 -15.32
C GLY A 199 -13.91 -8.64 -14.76
N THR A 200 -12.89 -8.32 -15.54
CA THR A 200 -11.48 -8.65 -15.23
C THR A 200 -10.79 -7.53 -14.47
N ILE A 201 -9.81 -7.88 -13.63
CA ILE A 201 -8.99 -6.90 -12.91
C ILE A 201 -7.75 -6.50 -13.70
N LEU A 202 -7.04 -7.47 -14.27
CA LEU A 202 -5.78 -7.25 -14.99
C LEU A 202 -5.98 -7.08 -16.50
N GLY A 203 -7.09 -7.59 -17.05
CA GLY A 203 -7.25 -7.69 -18.50
C GLY A 203 -6.40 -8.80 -19.12
N ASP A 204 -6.85 -9.33 -20.25
CA ASP A 204 -6.19 -10.44 -20.94
C ASP A 204 -4.70 -10.20 -21.25
N PRO A 205 -4.27 -9.01 -21.71
CA PRO A 205 -2.86 -8.78 -22.01
C PRO A 205 -1.94 -8.97 -20.80
N GLN A 206 -2.37 -8.48 -19.64
CA GLN A 206 -1.60 -8.57 -18.41
C GLN A 206 -1.72 -9.95 -17.77
N TRP A 207 -2.88 -10.63 -17.86
CA TRP A 207 -3.01 -12.02 -17.42
C TRP A 207 -2.03 -12.93 -18.17
N GLN A 208 -1.98 -12.82 -19.50
CA GLN A 208 -1.03 -13.58 -20.33
C GLN A 208 0.42 -13.20 -20.04
N TRP A 209 0.70 -11.91 -19.79
CA TRP A 209 2.03 -11.48 -19.38
C TRP A 209 2.43 -12.08 -18.02
N LEU A 210 1.54 -12.03 -17.03
CA LEU A 210 1.78 -12.56 -15.69
C LEU A 210 2.02 -14.07 -15.75
N GLU A 211 1.24 -14.80 -16.54
CA GLU A 211 1.46 -16.23 -16.77
C GLU A 211 2.87 -16.50 -17.31
N ARG A 212 3.33 -15.74 -18.32
CA ARG A 212 4.70 -15.88 -18.85
C ARG A 212 5.77 -15.52 -17.82
N GLU A 213 5.55 -14.50 -17.00
CA GLU A 213 6.49 -14.14 -15.94
C GLU A 213 6.60 -15.22 -14.87
N LEU A 214 5.50 -15.86 -14.52
CA LEU A 214 5.48 -16.95 -13.53
C LEU A 214 6.12 -18.24 -14.05
N HIS A 215 6.04 -18.50 -15.36
CA HIS A 215 6.76 -19.59 -16.04
C HIS A 215 8.18 -19.21 -16.48
N GLY A 216 8.59 -17.97 -16.22
CA GLY A 216 9.89 -17.43 -16.62
C GLY A 216 11.07 -18.02 -15.83
N PRO A 217 12.25 -17.39 -15.92
CA PRO A 217 13.44 -17.88 -15.22
C PRO A 217 13.20 -17.98 -13.71
N GLN A 218 13.68 -19.08 -13.12
CA GLN A 218 13.52 -19.35 -11.70
C GLN A 218 14.22 -18.31 -10.82
N SER A 219 13.63 -18.06 -9.67
CA SER A 219 14.16 -17.22 -8.59
C SER A 219 13.95 -17.91 -7.25
N GLU A 220 14.83 -17.65 -6.29
CA GLU A 220 14.73 -18.21 -4.93
C GLU A 220 13.54 -17.59 -4.17
N ILE A 221 13.31 -16.30 -4.40
CA ILE A 221 12.21 -15.53 -3.81
C ILE A 221 11.46 -14.79 -4.93
N THR A 222 10.14 -14.95 -4.98
CA THR A 222 9.25 -14.10 -5.80
C THR A 222 8.45 -13.19 -4.88
N VAL A 223 8.55 -11.89 -5.08
CA VAL A 223 7.72 -10.88 -4.42
C VAL A 223 6.71 -10.37 -5.44
N ILE A 224 5.42 -10.52 -5.15
CA ILE A 224 4.35 -9.93 -5.98
C ILE A 224 3.79 -8.72 -5.25
N GLY A 225 4.13 -7.53 -5.77
CA GLY A 225 3.51 -6.27 -5.40
C GLY A 225 2.21 -6.11 -6.16
N SER A 226 1.08 -6.29 -5.48
CA SER A 226 -0.24 -6.17 -6.11
C SER A 226 -1.39 -6.12 -5.11
N SER A 227 -2.60 -5.93 -5.62
CA SER A 227 -3.82 -6.12 -4.86
C SER A 227 -4.37 -7.58 -4.85
N ILE A 228 -3.80 -8.61 -5.54
CA ILE A 228 -4.35 -10.01 -5.64
C ILE A 228 -3.32 -11.16 -5.96
N GLN A 229 -3.67 -12.46 -5.79
CA GLN A 229 -2.75 -13.58 -5.45
C GLN A 229 -2.23 -14.61 -6.50
N ARG A 230 -1.02 -15.23 -6.30
CA ARG A 230 -0.42 -16.52 -6.85
C ARG A 230 0.67 -17.22 -5.97
N ASN A 231 1.28 -18.33 -6.45
CA ASN A 231 2.19 -19.29 -5.77
C ASN A 231 3.69 -18.93 -5.83
N GLY A 232 4.47 -19.18 -4.77
CA GLY A 232 5.93 -19.13 -4.62
C GLY A 232 6.38 -17.81 -4.03
N VAL A 233 5.44 -17.17 -3.34
CA VAL A 233 5.22 -15.74 -3.43
C VAL A 233 5.06 -15.19 -2.04
N ILE A 234 5.80 -14.12 -1.80
CA ILE A 234 5.50 -13.16 -0.75
C ILE A 234 4.67 -12.07 -1.40
N PHE A 235 3.47 -11.84 -0.88
CA PHE A 235 2.69 -10.69 -1.29
C PHE A 235 3.14 -9.48 -0.50
N VAL A 236 3.29 -8.37 -1.21
CA VAL A 236 3.41 -7.06 -0.58
C VAL A 236 2.31 -6.17 -1.13
N SER A 237 1.61 -5.45 -0.25
CA SER A 237 0.43 -4.66 -0.65
C SER A 237 0.24 -3.37 0.15
N GLY A 238 -0.76 -2.57 -0.26
CA GLY A 238 -1.03 -1.20 0.19
C GLY A 238 -2.52 -0.88 0.35
N ASP A 239 -2.94 0.36 0.06
CA ASP A 239 -4.34 0.90 0.00
C ASP A 239 -5.08 1.06 1.35
N VAL A 240 -4.99 0.06 2.22
CA VAL A 240 -5.89 -0.09 3.39
C VAL A 240 -5.61 0.81 4.61
N HIS A 241 -4.62 1.71 4.57
CA HIS A 241 -4.23 2.60 5.68
C HIS A 241 -3.79 1.92 7.00
N PHE A 242 -3.48 0.62 6.96
CA PHE A 242 -2.90 -0.13 8.08
C PHE A 242 -1.71 -0.98 7.63
N GLY A 243 -0.93 -1.48 8.58
CA GLY A 243 0.11 -2.49 8.34
C GLY A 243 -0.36 -3.86 8.81
N GLU A 244 -0.07 -4.93 8.08
CA GLU A 244 -0.41 -6.31 8.47
C GLU A 244 0.65 -7.31 7.99
N ILE A 245 0.99 -8.32 8.81
CA ILE A 245 1.67 -9.54 8.35
C ILE A 245 0.70 -10.70 8.53
N ALA A 246 0.29 -11.30 7.42
CA ALA A 246 -0.60 -12.45 7.38
C ALA A 246 0.13 -13.70 6.86
N ARG A 247 -0.20 -14.85 7.45
CA ARG A 247 0.25 -16.18 7.02
C ARG A 247 -0.97 -17.06 6.73
N PHE A 248 -0.94 -17.73 5.58
CA PHE A 248 -1.93 -18.72 5.18
C PHE A 248 -1.26 -20.07 4.97
N ASP A 249 -1.64 -21.09 5.74
CA ASP A 249 -1.16 -22.47 5.58
C ASP A 249 -2.06 -23.27 4.61
N CYS A 250 -2.61 -22.61 3.60
CA CYS A 250 -3.55 -23.20 2.66
C CYS A 250 -3.45 -22.55 1.27
N GLY A 251 -4.08 -23.17 0.27
CA GLY A 251 -4.14 -22.68 -1.11
C GLY A 251 -3.01 -23.18 -1.99
N VAL A 252 -1.80 -23.34 -1.46
CA VAL A 252 -0.62 -23.87 -2.18
C VAL A 252 0.12 -24.91 -1.33
N GLN A 253 1.13 -25.58 -1.88
CA GLN A 253 1.87 -26.67 -1.24
C GLN A 253 2.91 -26.23 -0.17
N TYR A 254 2.89 -24.95 0.21
CA TYR A 254 3.74 -24.34 1.23
C TYR A 254 3.03 -23.09 1.81
N PRO A 255 3.50 -22.50 2.91
CA PRO A 255 2.86 -21.32 3.51
C PRO A 255 2.95 -20.07 2.63
N LEU A 256 1.85 -19.32 2.51
CA LEU A 256 1.83 -18.01 1.86
C LEU A 256 1.99 -16.91 2.91
N TYR A 257 2.85 -15.94 2.61
CA TYR A 257 3.04 -14.74 3.41
C TYR A 257 2.52 -13.52 2.65
N ASP A 258 1.79 -12.66 3.35
CA ASP A 258 1.28 -11.40 2.84
C ASP A 258 1.60 -10.27 3.81
N VAL A 259 2.32 -9.27 3.32
CA VAL A 259 2.76 -8.12 4.10
C VAL A 259 2.17 -6.85 3.52
N THR A 260 1.19 -6.31 4.22
CA THR A 260 0.56 -5.05 3.87
C THR A 260 1.27 -3.91 4.59
N SER A 261 1.75 -2.91 3.86
CA SER A 261 2.28 -1.68 4.44
C SER A 261 1.65 -0.47 3.77
N SER A 262 0.56 -0.01 4.37
CA SER A 262 -0.28 1.07 3.82
C SER A 262 -0.26 2.35 4.66
N GLY A 263 0.84 2.58 5.37
CA GLY A 263 0.90 3.58 6.44
C GLY A 263 1.93 4.68 6.28
N LEU A 264 2.49 4.98 5.09
CA LEU A 264 3.62 5.91 5.01
C LEU A 264 3.27 7.30 5.57
N THR A 265 2.03 7.74 5.37
CA THR A 265 1.53 8.99 5.97
C THR A 265 0.08 8.90 6.42
N GLN A 266 -0.77 8.23 5.62
CA GLN A 266 -2.16 8.00 5.94
C GLN A 266 -2.25 6.70 6.72
N SER A 267 -2.72 6.78 7.96
CA SER A 267 -2.95 5.60 8.79
C SER A 267 -4.31 5.70 9.48
N VAL A 268 -4.86 4.55 9.88
CA VAL A 268 -6.13 4.50 10.63
C VAL A 268 -6.07 5.40 11.87
N ASP A 269 -4.99 5.34 12.64
CA ASP A 269 -4.87 6.14 13.86
C ASP A 269 -4.77 7.64 13.59
N ASN A 270 -4.18 8.05 12.46
CA ASN A 270 -4.10 9.45 12.04
C ASN A 270 -5.40 9.96 11.40
N SER A 271 -6.31 9.07 11.03
CA SER A 271 -7.59 9.40 10.40
C SER A 271 -8.70 9.76 11.40
N VAL A 272 -8.47 9.54 12.70
CA VAL A 272 -9.42 9.84 13.79
C VAL A 272 -8.79 10.70 14.89
N PRO A 273 -9.57 11.53 15.61
CA PRO A 273 -9.07 12.22 16.79
C PRO A 273 -8.52 11.25 17.84
N ILE A 274 -7.48 11.67 18.57
CA ILE A 274 -6.75 10.86 19.57
C ILE A 274 -7.69 10.15 20.57
N VAL A 275 -8.76 10.82 21.00
CA VAL A 275 -9.74 10.27 21.95
C VAL A 275 -10.44 9.00 21.42
N PHE A 276 -10.54 8.84 20.11
CA PHE A 276 -11.19 7.69 19.46
C PHE A 276 -10.21 6.60 19.02
N GLN A 277 -8.89 6.84 19.07
CA GLN A 277 -7.89 5.85 18.66
C GLN A 277 -7.99 4.53 19.46
N PRO A 278 -8.18 4.50 20.79
CA PRO A 278 -8.33 3.24 21.52
C PRO A 278 -9.53 2.42 21.05
N ILE A 279 -10.63 3.09 20.69
CA ILE A 279 -11.83 2.45 20.16
C ILE A 279 -11.53 1.91 18.76
N MET A 280 -10.90 2.69 17.88
CA MET A 280 -10.53 2.21 16.54
C MET A 280 -9.60 1.01 16.58
N ARG A 281 -8.64 0.96 17.52
CA ARG A 281 -7.78 -0.21 17.73
C ARG A 281 -8.59 -1.42 18.18
N LEU A 282 -9.53 -1.27 19.12
CA LEU A 282 -10.43 -2.35 19.53
C LEU A 282 -11.32 -2.83 18.37
N LEU A 283 -11.82 -1.91 17.55
CA LEU A 283 -12.60 -2.24 16.36
C LEU A 283 -11.77 -3.01 15.32
N ALA A 284 -10.51 -2.63 15.10
CA ALA A 284 -9.61 -3.32 14.18
C ALA A 284 -9.34 -4.77 14.60
N VAL A 285 -9.32 -5.05 15.92
CA VAL A 285 -9.22 -6.42 16.45
C VAL A 285 -10.47 -7.27 16.12
N LEU A 286 -11.64 -6.64 16.09
CA LEU A 286 -12.91 -7.32 15.87
C LEU A 286 -13.33 -7.34 14.40
N ALA A 287 -12.79 -6.45 13.58
CA ALA A 287 -13.04 -6.41 12.15
C ALA A 287 -12.35 -7.61 11.48
N PRO A 288 -13.07 -8.41 10.67
CA PRO A 288 -12.43 -9.45 9.89
C PRO A 288 -11.39 -8.80 8.97
N THR A 289 -10.16 -9.30 9.07
CA THR A 289 -9.04 -8.89 8.21
C THR A 289 -9.34 -9.21 6.75
N THR A 290 -8.66 -8.51 5.83
CA THR A 290 -8.79 -8.77 4.39
C THR A 290 -8.17 -10.12 4.04
N MET A 291 -8.94 -11.19 4.22
CA MET A 291 -8.51 -12.54 3.87
C MET A 291 -8.39 -12.65 2.36
N ARG A 292 -7.16 -12.82 1.89
CA ARG A 292 -6.92 -13.07 0.48
C ARG A 292 -7.25 -14.52 0.08
N VAL A 293 -7.05 -15.48 0.98
CA VAL A 293 -7.40 -16.90 0.76
C VAL A 293 -8.69 -17.26 1.51
N LEU A 294 -9.75 -17.59 0.77
CA LEU A 294 -11.03 -18.03 1.32
C LEU A 294 -11.13 -19.55 1.27
N ASN A 295 -10.66 -20.22 2.33
CA ASN A 295 -10.83 -21.66 2.50
C ASN A 295 -11.28 -21.98 3.93
N PRO A 296 -12.38 -22.75 4.13
CA PRO A 296 -12.91 -23.07 5.46
C PRO A 296 -11.95 -23.85 6.35
N ASN A 297 -10.96 -24.55 5.78
CA ASN A 297 -9.94 -25.30 6.49
C ASN A 297 -8.60 -24.56 6.57
N CYS A 298 -8.55 -23.28 6.19
CA CYS A 298 -7.33 -22.49 6.25
C CYS A 298 -7.01 -22.09 7.68
N LEU A 299 -5.81 -22.42 8.16
CA LEU A 299 -5.25 -21.74 9.32
C LEU A 299 -4.75 -20.36 8.87
N TYR A 300 -5.26 -19.34 9.56
CA TYR A 300 -4.99 -17.95 9.28
C TYR A 300 -4.44 -17.29 10.54
N LYS A 301 -3.29 -16.63 10.40
CA LYS A 301 -2.69 -15.80 11.45
C LYS A 301 -2.37 -14.44 10.87
N SER A 302 -2.78 -13.38 11.57
CA SER A 302 -2.50 -12.00 11.19
C SER A 302 -2.11 -11.16 12.40
N CYS A 303 -1.21 -10.20 12.16
CA CYS A 303 -0.81 -9.18 13.11
C CYS A 303 -0.94 -7.80 12.45
N THR A 304 -1.84 -6.96 12.97
CA THR A 304 -2.23 -5.67 12.36
C THR A 304 -1.81 -4.47 13.22
N THR A 305 -1.38 -3.38 12.57
CA THR A 305 -1.08 -2.08 13.18
C THR A 305 -1.77 -0.93 12.44
N GLY A 306 -2.43 -0.04 13.19
CA GLY A 306 -3.06 1.18 12.66
C GLY A 306 -2.15 2.42 12.62
N GLN A 307 -0.89 2.25 13.04
CA GLN A 307 0.11 3.32 13.08
C GLN A 307 0.82 3.48 11.73
N PRO A 308 1.38 4.67 11.45
CA PRO A 308 2.21 4.85 10.26
C PRO A 308 3.39 3.87 10.26
N ASN A 309 3.64 3.25 9.11
CA ASN A 309 4.62 2.19 8.97
C ASN A 309 5.17 2.08 7.54
N PHE A 310 6.31 1.41 7.41
CA PHE A 310 6.84 0.88 6.15
C PHE A 310 7.15 -0.61 6.29
N GLY A 311 7.09 -1.33 5.18
CA GLY A 311 7.44 -2.74 5.10
C GLY A 311 8.93 -2.92 4.82
N ALA A 312 9.53 -3.93 5.45
CA ALA A 312 10.94 -4.28 5.28
C ALA A 312 11.10 -5.78 5.05
N ILE A 313 11.93 -6.14 4.06
CA ILE A 313 12.37 -7.50 3.80
C ILE A 313 13.88 -7.52 3.97
N GLU A 314 14.37 -8.34 4.90
CA GLU A 314 15.78 -8.65 5.06
C GLU A 314 16.04 -10.10 4.67
N ILE A 315 17.08 -10.35 3.87
CA ILE A 315 17.47 -11.68 3.42
C ILE A 315 18.90 -11.94 3.88
N ASP A 316 19.05 -12.91 4.79
CA ASP A 316 20.34 -13.42 5.20
C ASP A 316 20.71 -14.62 4.32
N TRP A 317 21.42 -14.32 3.23
CA TRP A 317 21.97 -15.31 2.32
C TRP A 317 23.12 -16.14 2.91
N ASN A 318 23.71 -15.72 4.03
CA ASN A 318 24.85 -16.38 4.66
C ASN A 318 24.43 -17.30 5.82
N ALA A 319 23.19 -17.18 6.29
CA ALA A 319 22.61 -18.13 7.22
C ALA A 319 22.55 -19.55 6.63
N LEU A 320 22.61 -20.56 7.50
CA LEU A 320 22.53 -21.97 7.13
C LEU A 320 21.36 -22.64 7.87
N PRO A 321 20.20 -22.88 7.22
CA PRO A 321 19.86 -22.50 5.84
C PRO A 321 19.62 -20.98 5.68
N PRO A 322 19.68 -20.42 4.45
CA PRO A 322 19.38 -19.01 4.19
C PRO A 322 18.00 -18.61 4.72
N ARG A 323 17.90 -17.39 5.28
CA ARG A 323 16.70 -16.93 5.98
C ARG A 323 16.19 -15.63 5.41
N ILE A 324 14.88 -15.46 5.53
CA ILE A 324 14.18 -14.22 5.21
C ILE A 324 13.45 -13.73 6.45
N LYS A 325 13.52 -12.43 6.68
CA LYS A 325 12.82 -11.71 7.73
C LYS A 325 11.91 -10.68 7.08
N LEU A 326 10.63 -10.75 7.39
CA LEU A 326 9.60 -9.80 6.97
C LEU A 326 9.20 -8.97 8.17
N GLU A 327 9.18 -7.65 8.02
CA GLU A 327 8.87 -6.72 9.11
C GLU A 327 7.96 -5.57 8.69
N LEU A 328 7.23 -5.05 9.67
CA LEU A 328 6.62 -3.73 9.63
C LEU A 328 7.35 -2.85 10.65
N ARG A 329 7.81 -1.69 10.19
CA ARG A 329 8.59 -0.75 11.01
C ARG A 329 7.84 0.57 11.16
N ASP A 330 7.89 1.17 12.34
CA ASP A 330 7.25 2.46 12.64
C ASP A 330 8.09 3.67 12.16
N VAL A 331 7.60 4.89 12.45
CA VAL A 331 8.26 6.16 12.10
C VAL A 331 9.61 6.36 12.79
N GLU A 332 9.89 5.66 13.88
CA GLU A 332 11.19 5.63 14.53
C GLU A 332 12.09 4.48 14.02
N GLY A 333 11.61 3.67 13.07
CA GLY A 333 12.32 2.54 12.49
C GLY A 333 12.34 1.28 13.36
N ARG A 334 11.55 1.23 14.43
CA ARG A 334 11.45 0.07 15.33
C ARG A 334 10.53 -0.97 14.70
N SER A 335 10.89 -2.24 14.85
CA SER A 335 10.06 -3.37 14.40
C SER A 335 8.80 -3.45 15.25
N VAL A 336 7.65 -3.26 14.62
CA VAL A 336 6.31 -3.38 15.23
C VAL A 336 5.83 -4.82 15.14
N HIS A 337 6.05 -5.45 13.98
CA HIS A 337 5.76 -6.85 13.71
C HIS A 337 6.88 -7.44 12.87
N SER A 338 7.24 -8.69 13.15
CA SER A 338 8.25 -9.40 12.38
C SER A 338 7.99 -10.89 12.34
N VAL A 339 8.30 -11.53 11.22
CA VAL A 339 8.39 -12.98 11.08
C VAL A 339 9.66 -13.35 10.35
N GLU A 340 10.31 -14.43 10.79
CA GLU A 340 11.56 -14.90 10.21
C GLU A 340 11.51 -16.40 9.97
N PHE A 341 11.87 -16.84 8.76
CA PHE A 341 11.77 -18.22 8.34
C PHE A 341 12.84 -18.58 7.29
N PRO A 342 13.17 -19.86 7.11
CA PRO A 342 14.12 -20.28 6.07
C PRO A 342 13.50 -20.11 4.68
N ILE A 343 14.30 -19.72 3.68
CA ILE A 343 13.83 -19.52 2.29
C ILE A 343 13.20 -20.81 1.72
N SER A 344 13.67 -21.98 2.17
CA SER A 344 13.11 -23.28 1.79
C SER A 344 11.62 -23.45 2.15
N GLU A 345 11.07 -22.67 3.08
CA GLU A 345 9.63 -22.67 3.40
C GLU A 345 8.78 -22.06 2.27
N LEU A 346 9.37 -21.32 1.32
CA LEU A 346 8.67 -20.77 0.15
C LEU A 346 8.63 -21.73 -1.05
N GLN A 347 9.05 -22.98 -0.86
CA GLN A 347 9.14 -23.98 -1.91
C GLN A 347 8.24 -25.19 -1.57
N PRO A 348 7.61 -25.84 -2.57
CA PRO A 348 6.88 -27.08 -2.34
C PRO A 348 7.77 -28.14 -1.70
N SER A 349 7.41 -28.60 -0.51
CA SER A 349 8.06 -29.75 0.09
C SER A 349 7.44 -31.03 -0.46
N GLY A 350 8.26 -32.05 -0.75
CA GLY A 350 7.75 -33.37 -1.14
C GLY A 350 6.73 -33.88 -0.12
N ALA A 351 5.68 -34.57 -0.60
CA ALA A 351 4.44 -34.94 0.10
C ALA A 351 4.57 -35.68 1.46
N LEU A 352 5.78 -35.89 1.97
CA LEU A 352 6.10 -36.51 3.26
C LEU A 352 6.43 -35.50 4.38
N ALA A 353 6.58 -34.21 4.07
CA ALA A 353 6.96 -33.18 5.05
C ALA A 353 5.78 -32.39 5.65
N MET A 354 4.52 -32.72 5.29
CA MET A 354 3.34 -32.24 6.04
C MET A 354 3.17 -32.94 7.40
N LYS A 355 4.25 -33.38 8.03
CA LYS A 355 4.22 -33.63 9.47
C LYS A 355 4.14 -32.26 10.13
N LYS A 356 3.05 -32.07 10.88
CA LYS A 356 2.77 -30.99 11.83
C LYS A 356 4.00 -30.75 12.72
N GLN A 357 5.00 -30.05 12.21
CA GLN A 357 6.14 -29.64 12.98
C GLN A 357 5.62 -28.47 13.82
N GLU A 358 5.35 -28.74 15.10
CA GLU A 358 5.12 -27.71 16.11
C GLU A 358 6.38 -26.84 16.16
N HIS A 359 6.47 -25.88 15.27
CA HIS A 359 7.44 -24.82 15.40
C HIS A 359 6.97 -23.96 16.57
N ALA A 360 7.77 -23.94 17.63
CA ALA A 360 7.64 -22.96 18.69
C ALA A 360 7.93 -21.57 18.09
N PHE A 361 6.88 -20.90 17.61
CA PHE A 361 6.94 -19.57 17.05
C PHE A 361 7.28 -18.57 18.16
N GLN A 362 8.42 -17.88 18.06
CA GLN A 362 8.79 -16.82 19.00
C GLN A 362 7.90 -15.59 18.77
N ARG A 363 7.00 -15.37 19.75
CA ARG A 363 5.95 -14.34 19.80
C ARG A 363 6.50 -12.92 19.65
N HIS A 364 6.10 -12.24 18.58
CA HIS A 364 6.24 -10.78 18.44
C HIS A 364 4.94 -10.15 17.88
N CYS A 365 3.80 -10.68 18.32
CA CYS A 365 2.49 -10.06 18.09
C CYS A 365 1.85 -9.74 19.44
N THR A 366 1.34 -8.53 19.59
CA THR A 366 0.59 -8.09 20.78
C THR A 366 -0.82 -8.68 20.84
N LEU A 367 -1.32 -9.24 19.73
CA LEU A 367 -2.63 -9.88 19.67
C LEU A 367 -2.61 -11.00 18.62
N GLU A 368 -2.64 -12.26 19.08
CA GLU A 368 -2.75 -13.45 18.22
C GLU A 368 -4.18 -13.97 18.31
N THR A 369 -4.89 -14.05 17.19
CA THR A 369 -6.22 -14.68 17.13
C THR A 369 -6.13 -15.94 16.28
N GLU A 370 -6.29 -17.11 16.89
CA GLU A 370 -6.36 -18.40 16.18
C GLU A 370 -7.82 -18.81 15.86
N LEU A 371 -8.76 -17.87 15.94
CA LEU A 371 -10.17 -18.15 15.71
C LEU A 371 -10.42 -18.44 14.22
N PRO A 372 -11.21 -19.47 13.87
CA PRO A 372 -11.69 -19.66 12.51
C PRO A 372 -12.34 -18.36 12.00
N TRP A 373 -12.14 -18.04 10.72
CA TRP A 373 -12.65 -16.79 10.14
C TRP A 373 -14.16 -16.63 10.32
N LEU A 374 -14.93 -17.73 10.26
CA LEU A 374 -16.36 -17.74 10.53
C LEU A 374 -16.65 -17.23 11.94
N THR A 375 -15.88 -17.68 12.95
CA THR A 375 -16.06 -17.26 14.34
C THR A 375 -15.73 -15.78 14.52
N GLN A 376 -14.66 -15.28 13.90
CA GLN A 376 -14.34 -13.85 13.89
C GLN A 376 -15.46 -13.04 13.23
N TYR A 377 -15.98 -13.52 12.09
CA TYR A 377 -17.07 -12.88 11.36
C TYR A 377 -18.36 -12.82 12.19
N TRP A 378 -18.70 -13.89 12.91
CA TRP A 378 -19.84 -13.91 13.82
C TRP A 378 -19.67 -12.95 15.01
N LEU A 379 -18.48 -12.90 15.61
CA LEU A 379 -18.17 -11.95 16.68
C LEU A 379 -18.27 -10.50 16.20
N ALA A 380 -17.77 -10.22 14.98
CA ALA A 380 -17.91 -8.93 14.34
C ALA A 380 -19.39 -8.57 14.13
N LEU A 381 -20.19 -9.47 13.56
CA LEU A 381 -21.63 -9.26 13.35
C LEU A 381 -22.38 -8.98 14.65
N LEU A 382 -22.08 -9.74 15.71
CA LEU A 382 -22.67 -9.52 17.03
C LEU A 382 -22.28 -8.15 17.60
N PHE A 383 -21.00 -7.80 17.51
CA PHE A 383 -20.49 -6.52 18.01
C PHE A 383 -21.07 -5.33 17.23
N PHE A 384 -21.01 -5.33 15.90
CA PHE A 384 -21.58 -4.25 15.09
C PHE A 384 -23.11 -4.22 15.19
N GLY A 385 -23.76 -5.38 15.32
CA GLY A 385 -25.19 -5.49 15.56
C GLY A 385 -25.61 -4.83 16.88
N THR A 386 -24.87 -5.07 17.97
CA THR A 386 -25.12 -4.45 19.26
C THR A 386 -24.89 -2.93 19.24
N ILE A 387 -23.83 -2.45 18.57
CA ILE A 387 -23.62 -1.01 18.36
C ILE A 387 -24.76 -0.39 17.54
N ALA A 388 -25.20 -1.03 16.45
CA ALA A 388 -26.28 -0.51 15.62
C ALA A 388 -27.59 -0.39 16.43
N VAL A 389 -27.93 -1.40 17.22
CA VAL A 389 -29.10 -1.37 18.13
C VAL A 389 -28.96 -0.23 19.15
N PHE A 390 -27.78 -0.05 19.74
CA PHE A 390 -27.52 1.04 20.68
C PHE A 390 -27.69 2.42 20.04
N ILE A 391 -27.13 2.63 18.84
CA ILE A 391 -27.26 3.90 18.10
C ILE A 391 -28.72 4.17 17.77
N ILE A 392 -29.47 3.16 17.31
CA ILE A 392 -30.92 3.29 17.03
C ILE A 392 -31.66 3.70 18.31
N ALA A 393 -31.37 3.05 19.44
CA ALA A 393 -31.99 3.38 20.73
C ALA A 393 -31.69 4.83 21.15
N VAL A 394 -30.44 5.29 21.03
CA VAL A 394 -30.05 6.68 21.33
C VAL A 394 -30.75 7.68 20.41
N VAL A 395 -30.84 7.39 19.10
CA VAL A 395 -31.54 8.26 18.14
C VAL A 395 -33.03 8.32 18.45
N LEU A 396 -33.67 7.18 18.75
CA LEU A 396 -35.08 7.14 19.14
C LEU A 396 -35.32 7.94 20.43
N LEU A 397 -34.46 7.80 21.44
CA LEU A 397 -34.50 8.59 22.68
C LEU A 397 -34.34 10.09 22.41
N ALA A 398 -33.41 10.48 21.52
CA ALA A 398 -33.25 11.88 21.15
C ALA A 398 -34.51 12.42 20.45
N ILE A 399 -35.10 11.65 19.52
CA ILE A 399 -36.33 12.03 18.82
C ILE A 399 -37.50 12.20 19.80
N THR A 400 -37.66 11.30 20.78
CA THR A 400 -38.74 11.39 21.78
C THR A 400 -38.52 12.56 22.75
N CYS A 401 -37.27 12.85 23.14
CA CYS A 401 -36.95 14.04 23.92
C CYS A 401 -37.26 15.32 23.13
N LEU A 402 -36.83 15.41 21.87
CA LEU A 402 -37.09 16.56 21.00
C LEU A 402 -38.58 16.78 20.74
N SER A 403 -39.35 15.71 20.48
CA SER A 403 -40.79 15.81 20.27
C SER A 403 -41.53 16.25 21.54
N SER A 404 -41.08 15.79 22.72
CA SER A 404 -41.63 16.21 24.01
C SER A 404 -41.34 17.68 24.28
N ILE A 405 -40.11 18.16 24.02
CA ILE A 405 -39.73 19.58 24.17
C ILE A 405 -40.55 20.46 23.23
N LEU A 406 -40.72 20.06 21.96
CA LEU A 406 -41.52 20.79 20.97
C LEU A 406 -43.00 20.85 21.35
N THR A 407 -43.53 19.77 21.93
CA THR A 407 -44.93 19.71 22.40
C THR A 407 -45.13 20.60 23.62
N CYS A 408 -44.21 20.60 24.58
CA CYS A 408 -44.22 21.53 25.72
C CYS A 408 -44.14 22.99 25.26
N SER A 409 -43.22 23.33 24.35
CA SER A 409 -43.06 24.70 23.83
C SER A 409 -44.31 25.22 23.10
N LYS A 410 -45.03 24.34 22.39
CA LYS A 410 -46.32 24.70 21.76
C LYS A 410 -47.43 24.94 22.78
N LYS A 411 -47.37 24.30 23.94
CA LYS A 411 -48.36 24.46 25.01
C LYS A 411 -48.15 25.78 25.77
N THR A 412 -46.89 26.16 26.03
CA THR A 412 -46.53 27.45 26.67
C THR A 412 -46.74 28.68 25.80
N LYS A 413 -46.90 28.53 24.47
CA LYS A 413 -47.24 29.63 23.56
C LYS A 413 -48.76 29.84 23.37
N LYS A 414 -49.59 28.97 23.96
CA LYS A 414 -51.06 29.01 23.87
C LYS A 414 -51.73 29.50 25.16
N GLU A 415 -50.94 29.69 26.22
CA GLU A 415 -51.27 30.49 27.41
C GLU A 415 -50.65 31.87 27.23
#